data_AF-A0A537YJH0-F1
#
_entry.id   AF-A0A537YJH0-F1
#
_cell.length_a   1.000
_cell.length_b   1.000
_cell.length_c   1.000
_cell.angle_alpha   90.00
_cell.angle_beta   90.00
_cell.angle_gamma   90.00
#
_symmetry.space_group_name_H-M   'P 1'
#
loop_
_entity.id
_entity.type
_entity.pdbx_description
1 polymer ?
#
loop_
_entity_poly.entity_id
_entity_poly.type
_entity_poly.pdbx_seq_one_letter_code
_entity_poly.pdbx_strand_id
1 'polypeptide(L)' 'MHLIAVTQVRHDTAGRVYYQRKLAEGKTEKEALRALKRCISNAVWRQLQVDLAAR' A
#
# COMPACT_ATOMS: atom_id res chain seq x y z
N MET A 1 6.68 6.89 -1.03
CA MET A 1 5.40 6.17 -0.82
C MET A 1 4.19 7.02 -0.48
N HIS A 2 4.32 8.23 0.10
CA HIS A 2 3.14 9.00 0.51
C HIS A 2 2.22 9.38 -0.66
N LEU A 3 2.76 9.99 -1.72
CA LEU A 3 1.99 10.39 -2.91
C LEU A 3 1.22 9.21 -3.51
N ILE A 4 1.90 8.09 -3.79
CA ILE A 4 1.29 6.88 -4.35
C ILE A 4 0.13 6.39 -3.49
N ALA A 5 0.32 6.30 -2.17
CA ALA A 5 -0.73 5.84 -1.26
C ALA A 5 -1.94 6.79 -1.25
N VAL A 6 -1.71 8.11 -1.23
CA VAL A 6 -2.80 9.11 -1.26
C VAL A 6 -3.55 9.05 -2.59
N THR A 7 -2.84 8.95 -3.71
CA THR A 7 -3.45 8.78 -5.04
C THR A 7 -4.27 7.50 -5.10
N GLN A 8 -3.75 6.37 -4.62
CA GLN A 8 -4.48 5.10 -4.59
C GLN A 8 -5.76 5.18 -3.75
N VAL A 9 -5.76 5.90 -2.63
CA VAL A 9 -6.96 6.09 -1.79
C VAL A 9 -8.01 6.96 -2.50
N ARG A 10 -7.59 7.95 -3.30
CA ARG A 10 -8.48 8.86 -4.03
C ARG A 10 -9.18 8.23 -5.23
N HIS A 11 -8.61 7.17 -5.81
CA HIS A 11 -9.14 6.51 -7.01
C HIS A 11 -9.62 5.09 -6.70
N ASP A 12 -10.39 4.50 -7.61
CA ASP A 12 -10.81 3.11 -7.48
C ASP A 12 -9.64 2.17 -7.78
N THR A 13 -8.91 1.78 -6.73
CA THR A 13 -7.71 0.95 -6.83
C THR A 13 -7.71 -0.11 -5.74
N ALA A 14 -6.92 -1.18 -5.95
CA ALA A 14 -6.68 -2.19 -4.91
C ALA A 14 -6.13 -1.57 -3.60
N GLY A 15 -5.39 -0.46 -3.69
CA GLY A 15 -4.91 0.28 -2.53
C GLY A 15 -6.03 0.93 -1.71
N ARG A 16 -7.08 1.43 -2.38
CA ARG A 16 -8.30 1.93 -1.73
C ARG A 16 -9.06 0.82 -1.03
N VAL A 17 -9.23 -0.34 -1.68
CA VAL A 17 -9.89 -1.51 -1.08
C VAL A 17 -9.12 -1.97 0.16
N TYR A 18 -7.78 -2.05 0.09
CA TYR A 18 -6.95 -2.38 1.24
C TYR A 18 -7.09 -1.37 2.38
N TYR A 19 -7.08 -0.07 2.06
CA TYR A 19 -7.27 1.00 3.04
C TYR A 19 -8.63 0.91 3.74
N GLN A 20 -9.71 0.73 2.98
CA GLN A 20 -11.07 0.57 3.51
C GLN A 20 -11.19 -0.66 4.40
N ARG A 21 -10.59 -1.79 4.02
CA ARG A 21 -10.53 -2.98 4.88
C ARG A 21 -9.83 -2.67 6.21
N LYS A 22 -8.74 -1.89 6.20
CA LYS A 22 -8.05 -1.50 7.44
C LYS A 22 -8.87 -0.56 8.32
N LEU A 23 -9.70 0.31 7.74
CA LEU A 23 -10.67 1.09 8.50
C LEU A 23 -11.75 0.19 9.12
N ALA A 24 -12.29 -0.77 8.36
CA ALA A 24 -13.28 -1.73 8.85
C ALA A 24 -12.74 -2.64 9.97
N GLU A 25 -11.43 -2.89 9.99
CA GLU A 25 -10.73 -3.56 11.10
C GLU A 25 -10.58 -2.67 12.37
N GLY A 26 -11.11 -1.44 12.37
CA GLY A 26 -11.07 -0.52 13.50
C GLY A 26 -9.80 0.34 13.58
N LYS A 27 -8.96 0.36 12.53
CA LYS A 27 -7.77 1.22 12.52
C LYS A 27 -8.13 2.65 12.22
N THR A 28 -7.39 3.58 12.82
CA THR A 28 -7.50 5.00 12.46
C THR A 28 -7.04 5.22 11.02
N GLU A 29 -7.49 6.31 10.39
CA GLU A 29 -7.06 6.69 9.03
C GLU A 29 -5.54 6.77 8.89
N LYS A 30 -4.85 7.33 9.89
CA LYS A 30 -3.39 7.43 9.91
C LYS A 30 -2.73 6.05 9.95
N GLU A 31 -3.28 5.11 10.70
CA GLU A 31 -2.77 3.74 10.78
C GLU A 31 -3.05 2.95 9.50
N ALA A 32 -4.25 3.08 8.94
CA ALA A 32 -4.62 2.47 7.67
C ALA A 32 -3.73 2.99 6.53
N LEU A 33 -3.49 4.31 6.47
CA LEU A 33 -2.60 4.93 5.48
C LEU A 33 -1.14 4.52 5.69
N ARG A 34 -0.68 4.39 6.95
CA ARG A 34 0.65 3.87 7.26
C ARG A 34 0.79 2.41 6.83
N ALA A 35 -0.23 1.59 7.05
CA ALA A 35 -0.25 0.19 6.62
C ALA A 35 -0.22 0.08 5.08
N LEU A 36 -0.97 0.92 4.37
CA LEU A 36 -0.94 0.97 2.90
C LEU A 36 0.45 1.34 2.37
N LYS A 37 1.09 2.41 2.91
CA LYS A 37 2.46 2.78 2.53
C LYS A 37 3.46 1.63 2.73
N ARG A 38 3.33 0.87 3.82
CA ARG A 38 4.17 -0.29 4.11
C ARG A 38 3.92 -1.44 3.13
N CYS A 39 2.66 -1.70 2.80
CA CYS A 39 2.28 -2.70 1.80
C CYS A 39 2.91 -2.41 0.44
N ILE A 40 2.80 -1.16 -0.04
CA ILE A 40 3.41 -0.73 -1.30
C ILE A 40 4.94 -0.91 -1.24
N SER A 41 5.57 -0.52 -0.12
CA SER A 41 7.03 -0.66 0.05
C SER A 41 7.49 -2.11 -0.03
N ASN A 42 6.75 -3.01 0.62
CA ASN A 42 7.04 -4.43 0.61
C ASN A 42 6.81 -5.06 -0.78
N ALA A 43 5.83 -4.58 -1.54
CA ALA A 43 5.61 -5.04 -2.91
C ALA A 43 6.76 -4.62 -3.83
N VAL A 44 7.17 -3.34 -3.78
CA VAL A 44 8.30 -2.83 -4.58
C VAL A 44 9.59 -3.54 -4.20
N TRP A 45 9.88 -3.69 -2.90
CA TRP A 45 11.09 -4.39 -2.47
C TRP A 45 11.12 -5.85 -2.97
N ARG A 46 10.00 -6.58 -2.87
CA ARG A 46 9.90 -7.95 -3.41
C ARG A 46 10.14 -8.00 -4.92
N GLN A 47 9.55 -7.06 -5.67
CA GLN A 47 9.76 -6.99 -7.11
C GLN A 47 11.23 -6.75 -7.45
N LEU A 48 11.89 -5.80 -6.77
CA LEU A 48 13.32 -5.52 -6.99
C LEU A 48 14.21 -6.72 -6.71
N GLN A 49 13.88 -7.57 -5.72
CA GLN A 49 14.63 -8.80 -5.46
C GLN A 49 14.44 -9.84 -6.58
N VAL A 50 13.21 -9.96 -7.10
CA VAL A 50 12.93 -10.84 -8.26
C VAL A 50 13.71 -10.37 -9.48
N ASP A 51 13.70 -9.06 -9.75
CA ASP A 51 14.41 -8.47 -10.88
C ASP A 51 15.94 -8.66 -10.75
N LEU A 52 16.47 -8.55 -9.52
CA LEU A 52 17.89 -8.79 -9.24
C LEU A 52 18.28 -10.26 -9.46
N ALA A 53 17.42 -11.21 -9.08
CA ALA A 53 17.68 -12.64 -9.25
C ALA A 53 17.50 -13.11 -10.70
N ALA A 54 16.75 -12.37 -11.51
CA ALA A 54 16.56 -12.63 -12.94
C ALA A 54 17.71 -12.09 -13.83
N ARG A 55 18.71 -11.44 -13.23
CA ARG A 55 19.89 -10.89 -13.88
C ARG A 55 21.08 -11.83 -13.79
#